data_AF-A0A7C6AH79-F1
#
_entry.id   AF-A0A7C6AH79-F1
#
_cell.length_a   1.000
_cell.length_b   1.000
_cell.length_c   1.000
_cell.angle_alpha   90.00
_cell.angle_beta   90.00
_cell.angle_gamma   90.00
#
_symmetry.space_group_name_H-M   'P 1'
#
loop_
_entity.id
_entity.type
_entity.pdbx_description
1 polymer ?
#
loop_
_entity_poly.entity_id
_entity_poly.type
_entity_poly.pdbx_seq_one_letter_code
_entity_poly.pdbx_strand_id
1 'polypeptide(L)'
;MQAASFSGVSKGLSKLLSMLIGLVVVIVAGIAITNSFYQYVYPISIRPAVMIEYVDLIEAGNNDMLILNLKNTGNVPIDVQHVVVNGVGDVDCRVA
;
A
#
# COMPACT_ATOMS: atom_id res chain seq x y z
N MET A 1 -20.91 39.32 42.12
CA MET A 1 -19.83 39.34 41.11
C MET A 1 -18.52 39.09 41.83
N GLN A 2 -17.98 37.87 41.74
CA GLN A 2 -16.73 37.49 42.39
C GLN A 2 -15.70 37.28 41.28
N ALA A 3 -14.73 38.19 41.20
CA ALA A 3 -13.61 38.06 40.26
C ALA A 3 -12.58 37.11 40.89
N ALA A 4 -12.44 35.91 40.32
CA ALA A 4 -11.33 35.03 40.64
C ALA A 4 -10.05 35.61 40.01
N SER A 5 -9.35 36.42 40.81
CA SER A 5 -8.00 36.90 40.54
C SER A 5 -7.03 35.72 40.58
N PHE A 6 -6.63 35.19 39.43
CA PHE A 6 -5.52 34.25 39.32
C PHE A 6 -4.18 35.01 39.34
N SER A 7 -3.84 35.58 40.51
CA SER A 7 -2.55 36.24 40.72
C SER A 7 -1.52 35.21 41.20
N GLY A 8 -0.57 34.88 40.32
CA GLY A 8 0.73 34.31 40.72
C GLY A 8 0.95 32.85 40.36
N VAL A 9 1.25 32.57 39.08
CA VAL A 9 2.02 31.37 38.71
C VAL A 9 3.41 31.83 38.29
N SER A 10 4.42 31.28 38.96
CA SER A 10 5.83 31.62 38.86
C SER A 10 6.35 31.54 37.42
N LYS A 11 7.10 32.57 37.00
CA LYS A 11 7.74 32.68 35.67
C LYS A 11 8.62 31.48 35.28
N GLY A 12 9.03 30.65 36.25
CA GLY A 12 9.78 29.40 36.03
C GLY A 12 8.93 28.21 35.56
N LEU A 13 7.70 28.07 36.07
CA LEU A 13 6.76 27.00 35.65
C LEU A 13 6.25 27.22 34.22
N SER A 14 6.05 28.48 33.82
CA SER A 14 5.67 28.86 32.46
C SER A 14 6.71 28.42 31.41
N LYS A 15 8.01 28.57 31.72
CA LYS A 15 9.09 28.20 30.80
C LYS A 15 9.20 26.68 30.63
N LEU A 16 9.11 25.92 31.71
CA LEU A 16 9.14 24.45 31.67
C LEU A 16 7.92 23.90 30.91
N LEU A 17 6.73 24.41 31.20
CA LEU A 17 5.50 23.98 30.51
C LEU A 17 5.56 24.27 29.01
N SER A 18 6.05 25.47 28.63
CA SER A 18 6.19 25.83 27.21
C SER A 18 7.16 24.90 26.46
N MET A 19 8.25 24.48 27.11
CA MET A 19 9.21 23.55 26.54
C MET A 19 8.62 22.15 26.38
N LEU A 20 7.84 21.69 27.36
CA LEU A 20 7.18 20.38 27.31
C LEU A 20 6.12 20.34 26.21
N ILE A 21 5.29 21.37 26.11
CA ILE A 21 4.29 21.49 25.03
C ILE A 21 4.99 21.55 23.66
N GLY A 22 6.04 22.34 23.52
CA GLY A 22 6.83 22.41 22.29
C GLY A 22 7.41 21.04 21.90
N LEU A 23 7.96 20.30 22.87
CA LEU A 23 8.48 18.95 22.65
C LEU A 23 7.39 17.98 22.18
N VAL A 24 6.22 17.98 22.84
CA VAL A 24 5.10 17.11 22.47
C VAL A 24 4.62 17.42 21.06
N VAL A 25 4.48 18.69 20.70
CA VAL A 25 4.07 19.10 19.34
C VAL A 25 5.07 18.60 18.29
N VAL A 26 6.38 18.73 18.53
CA VAL A 26 7.41 18.25 17.60
C VAL A 26 7.36 16.74 17.44
N ILE A 27 7.19 15.99 18.53
CA ILE A 27 7.07 14.52 18.48
C ILE A 27 5.82 14.11 17.69
N VAL A 28 4.67 14.70 18.00
CA VAL A 28 3.41 14.40 17.30
C VAL A 28 3.50 14.76 15.81
N ALA A 29 4.05 15.93 15.49
CA ALA A 29 4.26 16.35 14.10
C ALA A 29 5.20 15.39 13.35
N GLY A 30 6.31 14.98 13.96
CA GLY A 30 7.26 14.03 13.37
C GLY A 30 6.63 12.65 13.10
N ILE A 31 5.87 12.13 14.06
CA ILE A 31 5.16 10.85 13.90
C ILE A 31 4.07 10.97 12.82
N ALA A 32 3.32 12.08 12.80
CA ALA A 32 2.29 12.31 11.79
C ALA A 32 2.89 12.33 10.37
N ILE A 33 3.99 13.06 10.16
CA ILE A 33 4.68 13.12 8.86
C ILE A 33 5.19 11.73 8.45
N THR A 34 5.79 11.00 9.39
CA THR A 34 6.33 9.66 9.13
C THR A 34 5.23 8.68 8.75
N ASN A 35 4.09 8.71 9.45
CA ASN A 35 2.94 7.87 9.12
C ASN A 35 2.39 8.21 7.74
N SER A 36 2.26 9.49 7.39
CA SER A 36 1.83 9.90 6.05
C SER A 36 2.79 9.41 4.96
N PHE A 37 4.10 9.43 5.20
CA PHE A 37 5.09 8.90 4.26
C PHE A 37 4.97 7.39 4.08
N TYR A 38 4.86 6.62 5.18
CA TYR A 38 4.69 5.17 5.08
C TYR A 38 3.40 4.77 4.37
N GLN A 39 2.30 5.51 4.58
CA GLN A 39 1.04 5.29 3.85
C GLN A 39 1.17 5.53 2.34
N TYR A 40 2.13 6.36 1.91
CA TYR A 40 2.41 6.56 0.49
C TYR A 40 3.33 5.49 -0.10
N VAL A 41 4.40 5.13 0.60
CA VAL A 41 5.43 4.23 0.06
C VAL A 41 5.02 2.76 0.16
N TYR A 42 4.30 2.38 1.21
CA TYR A 42 3.90 0.98 1.41
C TYR A 42 3.05 0.41 0.26
N PRO A 43 2.02 1.11 -0.25
CA PRO A 43 1.27 0.64 -1.42
C PRO A 43 2.11 0.51 -2.70
N ILE A 44 3.25 1.20 -2.81
CA ILE A 44 4.12 1.11 -3.99
C ILE A 44 4.96 -0.16 -3.92
N SER A 45 5.48 -0.52 -2.73
CA SER A 45 6.33 -1.70 -2.55
C SER A 45 5.57 -3.03 -2.59
N ILE A 46 4.24 -3.00 -2.40
CA ILE A 46 3.38 -4.20 -2.43
C ILE A 46 2.55 -4.32 -3.71
N ARG A 47 2.74 -3.45 -4.70
CA ARG A 47 2.02 -3.55 -5.97
C ARG A 47 2.35 -4.88 -6.66
N PRO A 48 1.35 -5.71 -6.98
CA PRO A 48 1.55 -6.87 -7.84
C PRO A 48 2.01 -6.39 -9.23
N ALA A 49 3.07 -7.00 -9.75
CA ALA A 49 3.56 -6.76 -11.09
C ALA A 49 3.87 -8.09 -11.76
N VAL A 50 3.22 -8.35 -12.89
CA VAL A 50 3.42 -9.52 -13.73
C VAL A 50 3.88 -9.05 -15.09
N MET A 51 4.84 -9.75 -15.66
CA MET A 51 5.21 -9.62 -17.07
C MET A 51 4.93 -10.94 -17.78
N ILE A 52 4.37 -10.85 -18.99
CA ILE A 52 4.17 -12.00 -19.86
C ILE A 52 5.45 -12.16 -20.68
N GLU A 53 6.17 -13.26 -20.48
CA GLU A 53 7.43 -13.53 -21.20
C GLU A 53 7.16 -14.18 -22.56
N TYR A 54 6.18 -15.08 -22.62
CA TYR A 54 5.82 -15.80 -23.82
C TYR A 54 4.33 -16.18 -23.81
N VAL A 55 3.70 -16.08 -24.96
CA VAL A 55 2.33 -16.53 -25.23
C VAL A 55 2.36 -17.35 -26.49
N ASP A 56 1.80 -18.54 -26.44
CA ASP A 56 1.71 -19.41 -27.60
C ASP A 56 0.47 -20.27 -27.55
N LEU A 57 -0.08 -20.54 -28.73
CA LEU A 57 -1.25 -21.36 -28.91
C LEU A 57 -0.86 -22.54 -29.79
N ILE A 58 -0.88 -23.72 -29.19
CA ILE A 58 -0.55 -24.97 -29.86
C ILE A 58 -1.85 -25.67 -30.23
N GLU A 59 -2.09 -25.83 -31.53
CA GLU A 59 -3.21 -26.62 -32.05
C GLU A 59 -2.94 -28.11 -31.80
N ALA A 60 -3.80 -28.77 -31.02
CA ALA A 60 -3.66 -30.19 -30.69
C ALA A 60 -4.96 -30.96 -31.00
N GLY A 61 -5.35 -30.91 -32.27
CA GLY A 61 -6.49 -31.64 -32.81
C GLY A 61 -7.81 -31.03 -32.37
N ASN A 62 -8.52 -31.68 -31.45
CA ASN A 62 -9.80 -31.18 -30.94
C ASN A 62 -9.65 -30.27 -29.70
N ASN A 63 -8.47 -30.22 -29.08
CA ASN A 63 -8.20 -29.38 -27.92
C ASN A 63 -6.95 -28.55 -28.20
N ASP A 64 -7.07 -27.23 -28.17
CA ASP A 64 -5.92 -26.34 -28.31
C ASP A 64 -5.32 -26.01 -26.94
N MET A 65 -4.00 -25.92 -26.87
CA MET A 65 -3.28 -25.60 -25.64
C MET A 65 -2.73 -24.17 -25.71
N LEU A 66 -3.24 -23.29 -24.85
CA LEU A 66 -2.69 -21.95 -24.64
C LEU A 66 -1.61 -22.01 -23.55
N ILE A 67 -0.36 -21.73 -23.92
CA ILE A 67 0.77 -21.65 -22.99
C ILE A 67 1.04 -20.18 -22.69
N LEU A 68 0.95 -19.83 -21.41
CA LEU A 68 1.27 -18.50 -20.89
C LEU A 68 2.45 -18.64 -19.93
N ASN A 69 3.60 -18.08 -20.28
CA ASN A 69 4.71 -17.96 -19.35
C ASN A 69 4.66 -16.58 -18.67
N LEU A 70 4.37 -16.60 -17.37
CA LEU A 70 4.23 -15.41 -16.55
C LEU A 70 5.38 -15.30 -15.57
N LYS A 71 6.03 -14.14 -15.54
CA LYS A 71 7.05 -13.82 -14.55
C LYS A 71 6.54 -12.78 -13.58
N ASN A 72 6.67 -13.09 -12.29
CA ASN A 72 6.49 -12.09 -11.25
C ASN A 72 7.68 -11.13 -11.28
N THR A 73 7.41 -9.87 -11.64
CA THR A 73 8.39 -8.78 -11.63
C THR A 73 8.23 -7.86 -10.43
N GLY A 74 7.23 -8.13 -9.59
CA GLY A 74 6.96 -7.42 -8.35
C GLY A 74 7.65 -8.04 -7.14
N ASN A 75 7.34 -7.46 -5.98
CA ASN A 75 7.87 -7.88 -4.67
C ASN A 75 6.84 -8.66 -3.83
N VAL A 76 5.69 -9.01 -4.42
CA VAL A 76 4.62 -9.76 -3.76
C VAL A 76 4.30 -11.04 -4.53
N PRO A 77 3.99 -12.17 -3.86
CA PRO A 77 3.51 -13.37 -4.52
C PRO A 77 2.22 -13.11 -5.31
N ILE A 78 2.05 -13.84 -6.41
CA ILE A 78 0.93 -13.65 -7.33
C ILE A 78 0.25 -15.01 -7.52
N ASP A 79 -1.06 -15.01 -7.30
CA ASP A 79 -1.94 -16.17 -7.46
C ASP A 79 -2.90 -15.90 -8.64
N VAL A 80 -2.89 -16.79 -9.63
CA VAL A 80 -3.69 -16.62 -10.85
C VAL A 80 -4.99 -17.39 -10.69
N GLN A 81 -6.07 -16.66 -10.36
CA GLN A 81 -7.37 -17.28 -10.11
C GLN A 81 -8.27 -17.33 -11.34
N HIS A 82 -8.10 -16.39 -12.27
CA HIS A 82 -8.98 -16.27 -13.43
C HIS A 82 -8.19 -15.81 -14.65
N VAL A 83 -8.40 -16.50 -15.77
CA VAL A 83 -7.83 -16.15 -17.08
C VAL A 83 -8.99 -15.87 -18.02
N VAL A 84 -9.01 -14.68 -18.62
CA VAL A 84 -9.99 -14.32 -19.64
C VAL A 84 -9.33 -14.49 -21.00
N VAL A 85 -9.81 -15.45 -21.78
CA VAL A 85 -9.38 -15.67 -23.16
C VAL A 85 -10.50 -15.21 -24.08
N ASN A 86 -10.25 -14.17 -24.86
CA ASN A 86 -11.18 -13.70 -25.89
C ASN A 86 -10.75 -14.30 -27.24
N GLY A 87 -11.48 -15.30 -27.70
CA GLY A 87 -11.25 -15.98 -28.98
C GLY A 87 -12.47 -15.92 -29.90
N VAL A 88 -12.31 -16.39 -31.15
CA VAL A 88 -13.42 -16.63 -32.08
C VAL A 88 -13.84 -18.09 -31.92
N GLY A 89 -14.98 -18.34 -31.27
CA GLY A 89 -15.50 -19.69 -31.01
C GLY A 89 -15.93 -19.91 -29.56
N ASP A 90 -16.32 -21.14 -29.23
CA ASP A 90 -16.59 -21.57 -27.85
C ASP A 90 -15.27 -21.95 -27.17
N VAL A 91 -14.98 -21.38 -26.00
CA VAL A 91 -13.69 -21.55 -25.30
C VAL A 91 -13.97 -22.03 -23.88
N ASP A 92 -13.71 -23.31 -23.60
CA ASP A 92 -13.71 -23.87 -22.26
C ASP A 92 -12.27 -23.94 -21.72
N CYS A 93 -11.86 -22.93 -20.97
CA CYS A 93 -10.52 -22.85 -20.40
C CYS A 93 -10.52 -23.31 -18.94
N ARG A 94 -9.70 -24.33 -18.63
CA ARG A 94 -9.45 -24.78 -17.25
C ARG A 94 -8.01 -24.45 -16.87
N VAL A 95 -7.84 -23.72 -15.77
CA VAL A 95 -6.53 -23.47 -15.18
C VAL A 95 -6.06 -24.77 -14.51
N ALA A 96 -4.92 -25.29 -14.93
CA ALA A 96 -4.30 -26.51 -14.39
C ALA A 96 -3.11 -26.17 -13.49
#